data_AF-A0A259FK59-F1
#
_entry.id   AF-A0A259FK59-F1
#
_cell.length_a   1.000
_cell.length_b   1.000
_cell.length_c   1.000
_cell.angle_alpha   90.00
_cell.angle_beta   90.00
_cell.angle_gamma   90.00
#
_symmetry.space_group_name_H-M   'P 1'
#
loop_
_entity.id
_entity.type
_entity.pdbx_description
1 polymer ?
#
loop_
_entity_poly.entity_id
_entity_poly.type
_entity_poly.pdbx_seq_one_letter_code
_entity_poly.pdbx_strand_id
1 'polypeptide(L)'
;MRTQSGFSLIEMAIVLVIVTLLVGGLVAPLAAQLEARRILETERTLADARDAVVGFSRTRGGVRHLPCPDTDSPPDGEENRSVDGTCASPSGWLPWITLGVGDRDAWNHRLRYEVDPAFSNDEGFNEATPLTGNIEICDASSCASPVPDIVYVLVSHGPNGLGATTLGGSQKPLPTSADELANLDADGNYVSHERRAGDTPYDDMLTWVSLSQFFPRACPAGCL
;
A
#
# COMPACT_ATOMS: atom_id res chain seq x y z
N MET A 1 -22.46 -68.36 -15.32
CA MET A 1 -23.02 -67.11 -15.88
C MET A 1 -23.03 -66.07 -14.78
N ARG A 2 -22.27 -64.97 -14.91
CA ARG A 2 -22.32 -63.84 -13.97
C ARG A 2 -23.18 -62.76 -14.61
N THR A 3 -24.30 -62.43 -14.00
CA THR A 3 -25.12 -61.27 -14.35
C THR A 3 -24.40 -60.02 -13.88
N GLN A 4 -24.01 -59.14 -14.81
CA GLN A 4 -23.53 -57.80 -14.47
C GLN A 4 -24.74 -56.97 -14.01
N SER A 5 -24.76 -56.58 -12.73
CA SER A 5 -25.65 -55.53 -12.23
C SER A 5 -25.10 -54.18 -12.69
N GLY A 6 -25.76 -53.55 -13.66
CA GLY A 6 -25.46 -52.17 -14.06
C GLY A 6 -25.91 -51.17 -12.99
N PHE A 7 -25.18 -50.06 -12.86
CA PHE A 7 -25.56 -48.96 -11.97
C PHE A 7 -26.89 -48.33 -12.41
N SER A 8 -27.76 -48.01 -11.45
CA SER A 8 -29.03 -47.35 -11.75
C SER A 8 -28.82 -45.90 -12.13
N LEU A 9 -29.62 -45.37 -13.07
CA LEU A 9 -29.62 -43.94 -13.40
C LEU A 9 -29.86 -43.05 -12.16
N ILE A 10 -30.63 -43.56 -11.19
CA ILE A 10 -30.89 -42.83 -9.94
C ILE A 10 -29.68 -42.76 -9.02
N GLU A 11 -28.84 -43.82 -8.98
CA GLU A 11 -27.60 -43.83 -8.21
C GLU A 11 -26.62 -42.82 -8.79
N MET A 12 -26.48 -42.79 -10.12
CA MET A 12 -25.64 -41.78 -10.77
C MET A 12 -26.16 -40.36 -10.55
N ALA A 13 -27.48 -40.14 -10.58
CA ALA A 13 -28.07 -38.82 -10.29
C ALA A 13 -27.78 -38.37 -8.86
N ILE A 14 -27.93 -39.26 -7.86
CA ILE A 14 -27.64 -38.94 -6.45
C ILE A 14 -26.14 -38.68 -6.26
N VAL A 15 -25.27 -39.49 -6.86
CA VAL A 15 -23.81 -39.29 -6.79
C VAL A 15 -23.42 -37.94 -7.37
N LEU A 16 -23.96 -37.55 -8.53
CA LEU A 16 -23.67 -36.25 -9.14
C LEU A 16 -24.13 -35.09 -8.26
N VAL A 17 -25.31 -35.17 -7.62
CA VAL A 17 -25.79 -34.15 -6.68
C VAL A 17 -24.88 -34.05 -5.45
N ILE A 18 -24.44 -35.18 -4.89
CA ILE A 18 -23.51 -35.17 -3.75
C ILE A 18 -22.17 -34.55 -4.15
N VAL A 19 -21.63 -34.94 -5.30
CA VAL A 19 -20.34 -34.40 -5.80
C VAL A 19 -20.43 -32.91 -6.08
N THR A 20 -21.51 -32.41 -6.69
CA THR A 20 -21.66 -30.97 -6.94
C THR A 20 -21.78 -30.17 -5.65
N LEU A 21 -22.49 -30.68 -4.64
CA LEU A 21 -22.57 -30.05 -3.32
C LEU A 21 -21.21 -30.03 -2.61
N LEU A 22 -20.46 -31.14 -2.68
CA LEU A 22 -19.13 -31.22 -2.07
C LEU A 22 -18.13 -30.26 -2.74
N VAL A 23 -18.11 -30.20 -4.07
CA VAL A 23 -17.22 -29.28 -4.80
C VAL A 23 -17.66 -27.83 -4.60
N GLY A 24 -18.97 -27.55 -4.67
CA GLY A 24 -19.53 -26.21 -4.48
C GLY A 24 -19.27 -25.65 -3.08
N GLY A 25 -19.34 -26.49 -2.05
CA GLY A 25 -19.08 -26.08 -0.66
C GLY A 25 -17.63 -25.67 -0.37
N LEU A 26 -16.66 -26.07 -1.20
CA LEU A 26 -15.23 -25.81 -0.99
C LEU A 26 -14.70 -24.55 -1.68
N VAL A 27 -15.46 -23.93 -2.60
CA VAL A 27 -14.98 -22.78 -3.39
C VAL A 27 -14.85 -21.52 -2.53
N ALA A 28 -15.87 -21.19 -1.73
CA ALA A 28 -15.89 -20.01 -0.88
C ALA A 28 -14.75 -19.97 0.15
N PRO A 29 -14.46 -21.03 0.93
CA PRO A 29 -13.37 -20.99 1.90
C PRO A 29 -12.00 -20.89 1.23
N LEU A 30 -11.82 -21.44 0.02
CA LEU A 30 -10.57 -21.29 -0.72
C LEU A 30 -10.35 -19.83 -1.17
N ALA A 31 -11.39 -19.16 -1.68
CA ALA A 31 -11.30 -17.75 -2.08
C ALA A 31 -10.90 -16.86 -0.90
N ALA A 32 -11.53 -17.04 0.27
CA ALA A 32 -11.19 -16.30 1.49
C ALA A 32 -9.75 -16.58 1.95
N GLN A 33 -9.26 -17.82 1.84
CA GLN A 33 -7.87 -18.14 2.16
C GLN A 33 -6.87 -17.47 1.21
N LEU A 34 -7.20 -17.39 -0.08
CA LEU A 34 -6.35 -16.70 -1.05
C LEU A 34 -6.30 -15.19 -0.80
N GLU A 35 -7.45 -14.58 -0.48
CA GLU A 35 -7.53 -13.16 -0.13
C GLU A 35 -6.74 -12.85 1.14
N ALA A 36 -6.89 -13.65 2.20
CA ALA A 36 -6.11 -13.50 3.43
C ALA A 36 -4.59 -13.61 3.17
N ARG A 37 -4.17 -14.48 2.26
CA ARG A 37 -2.75 -14.57 1.84
C ARG A 37 -2.28 -13.31 1.13
N ARG A 38 -3.10 -12.75 0.23
CA ARG A 38 -2.76 -11.51 -0.49
C ARG A 38 -2.65 -10.31 0.44
N ILE A 39 -3.54 -10.20 1.43
CA ILE A 39 -3.46 -9.17 2.48
C ILE A 39 -2.11 -9.28 3.21
N LEU A 40 -1.75 -10.46 3.70
CA LEU A 40 -0.46 -10.67 4.39
C LEU A 40 0.75 -10.39 3.49
N GLU A 41 0.68 -10.72 2.21
CA GLU A 41 1.73 -10.41 1.22
C GLU A 41 1.86 -8.89 1.03
N THR A 42 0.75 -8.17 0.91
CA THR A 42 0.75 -6.71 0.81
C THR A 42 1.28 -6.02 2.08
N GLU A 43 0.90 -6.50 3.27
CA GLU A 43 1.47 -6.01 4.54
C GLU A 43 2.98 -6.18 4.58
N ARG A 44 3.48 -7.32 4.07
CA ARG A 44 4.92 -7.57 3.96
C ARG A 44 5.57 -6.62 2.96
N THR A 45 4.99 -6.42 1.78
CA THR A 45 5.50 -5.46 0.79
C THR A 45 5.57 -4.04 1.37
N LEU A 46 4.53 -3.60 2.06
CA LEU A 46 4.51 -2.29 2.73
C LEU A 46 5.58 -2.20 3.82
N ALA A 47 5.79 -3.26 4.59
CA ALA A 47 6.85 -3.31 5.59
C ALA A 47 8.26 -3.25 4.97
N ASP A 48 8.50 -4.00 3.91
CA ASP A 48 9.77 -4.02 3.18
C ASP A 48 10.05 -2.62 2.55
N ALA A 49 9.02 -1.98 1.97
CA ALA A 49 9.10 -0.62 1.44
C ALA A 49 9.41 0.42 2.52
N ARG A 50 8.74 0.36 3.68
CA ARG A 50 8.99 1.24 4.83
C ARG A 50 10.45 1.14 5.30
N ASP A 51 10.95 -0.08 5.43
CA ASP A 51 12.32 -0.31 5.88
C ASP A 51 13.34 0.20 4.83
N ALA A 52 13.04 0.05 3.54
CA ALA A 52 13.87 0.59 2.46
C ALA A 52 13.88 2.13 2.41
N VAL A 53 12.72 2.79 2.57
CA VAL A 53 12.63 4.27 2.63
C VAL A 53 13.50 4.81 3.75
N VAL A 54 13.42 4.24 4.96
CA VAL A 54 14.29 4.67 6.06
C VAL A 54 15.76 4.33 5.79
N GLY A 55 16.03 3.14 5.24
CA GLY A 55 17.38 2.68 4.91
C GLY A 55 18.08 3.54 3.86
N PHE A 56 17.33 4.10 2.90
CA PHE A 56 17.83 5.00 1.86
C PHE A 56 18.55 6.21 2.45
N SER A 57 17.98 6.82 3.49
CA SER A 57 18.56 7.97 4.20
C SER A 57 19.90 7.68 4.90
N ARG A 58 20.27 6.40 5.06
CA ARG A 58 21.52 5.98 5.69
C ARG A 58 22.63 5.65 4.71
N THR A 59 22.28 5.28 3.49
CA THR A 59 23.19 4.61 2.54
C THR A 59 23.73 5.54 1.47
N ARG A 60 23.02 6.62 1.14
CA ARG A 60 23.59 7.67 0.28
C ARG A 60 24.65 8.46 1.05
N GLY A 61 25.89 8.38 0.56
CA GLY A 61 26.97 9.23 1.06
C GLY A 61 26.65 10.70 0.77
N GLY A 62 26.75 11.55 1.78
CA GLY A 62 26.40 12.97 1.66
C GLY A 62 25.31 13.38 2.65
N VAL A 63 24.43 14.25 2.20
CA VAL A 63 23.33 14.80 3.00
C VAL A 63 22.22 13.75 3.11
N ARG A 64 21.68 13.57 4.32
CA ARG A 64 20.64 12.55 4.58
C ARG A 64 19.29 13.05 4.12
N HIS A 65 18.66 12.33 3.21
CA HIS A 65 17.32 12.62 2.75
C HIS A 65 16.57 11.31 2.47
N LEU A 66 15.25 11.39 2.44
CA LEU A 66 14.36 10.36 1.91
C LEU A 66 14.30 10.46 0.39
N PRO A 67 13.94 9.38 -0.33
CA PRO A 67 13.77 9.47 -1.77
C PRO A 67 12.61 10.38 -2.13
N CYS A 68 12.68 11.08 -3.26
CA CYS A 68 11.52 11.75 -3.80
C CYS A 68 10.53 10.74 -4.41
N PRO A 69 9.21 11.00 -4.38
CA PRO A 69 8.26 10.18 -5.11
C PRO A 69 8.57 10.12 -6.61
N ASP A 70 8.17 9.01 -7.23
CA ASP A 70 8.00 8.91 -8.67
C ASP A 70 6.72 9.63 -9.06
N THR A 71 6.79 10.48 -10.05
CA THR A 71 5.74 11.36 -10.57
C THR A 71 5.52 11.19 -12.07
N ASP A 72 6.26 10.27 -12.69
CA ASP A 72 6.15 9.99 -14.11
C ASP A 72 4.83 9.31 -14.45
N SER A 73 4.36 9.52 -15.69
CA SER A 73 3.12 8.94 -16.19
C SER A 73 3.36 8.29 -17.55
N PRO A 74 3.50 6.94 -17.62
CA PRO A 74 3.43 5.99 -16.52
C PRO A 74 4.65 6.06 -15.57
N PRO A 75 4.53 5.60 -14.32
CA PRO A 75 5.63 5.60 -13.35
C PRO A 75 6.75 4.67 -13.82
N ASP A 76 8.00 5.11 -13.76
CA ASP A 76 9.17 4.35 -14.20
C ASP A 76 9.94 3.68 -13.05
N GLY A 77 9.66 4.08 -11.81
CA GLY A 77 10.22 3.56 -10.57
C GLY A 77 11.43 4.32 -10.04
N GLU A 78 11.87 5.39 -10.72
CA GLU A 78 12.94 6.27 -10.27
C GLU A 78 12.38 7.45 -9.45
N GLU A 79 13.21 8.06 -8.58
CA GLU A 79 12.78 9.25 -7.85
C GLU A 79 12.81 10.47 -8.78
N ASN A 80 11.80 11.34 -8.74
CA ASN A 80 11.84 12.59 -9.49
C ASN A 80 12.24 13.78 -8.61
N ARG A 81 13.43 14.30 -8.89
CA ARG A 81 14.00 15.49 -8.24
C ARG A 81 14.21 16.61 -9.24
N SER A 82 13.90 17.82 -8.81
CA SER A 82 14.17 19.07 -9.53
C SER A 82 15.67 19.43 -9.47
N VAL A 83 16.11 20.33 -10.35
CA VAL A 83 17.52 20.74 -10.45
C VAL A 83 18.02 21.46 -9.19
N ASP A 84 17.12 22.06 -8.42
CA ASP A 84 17.41 22.72 -7.15
C ASP A 84 17.48 21.77 -5.95
N GLY A 85 17.33 20.46 -6.19
CA GLY A 85 17.43 19.44 -5.16
C GLY A 85 16.13 19.21 -4.38
N THR A 86 15.00 19.77 -4.82
CA THR A 86 13.67 19.51 -4.25
C THR A 86 12.94 18.39 -4.99
N CYS A 87 11.96 17.75 -4.36
CA CYS A 87 11.12 16.78 -5.07
C CYS A 87 10.21 17.47 -6.09
N ALA A 88 9.98 16.82 -7.24
CA ALA A 88 9.05 17.32 -8.25
C ALA A 88 7.61 17.45 -7.70
N SER A 89 7.23 16.54 -6.81
CA SER A 89 6.01 16.56 -6.00
C SER A 89 6.29 15.85 -4.66
N PRO A 90 5.68 16.26 -3.53
CA PRO A 90 5.80 15.53 -2.26
C PRO A 90 5.02 14.22 -2.26
N SER A 91 4.07 14.04 -3.18
CA SER A 91 3.21 12.87 -3.31
C SER A 91 3.27 12.28 -4.72
N GLY A 92 3.28 10.95 -4.81
CA GLY A 92 3.46 10.21 -6.05
C GLY A 92 3.38 8.70 -5.86
N TRP A 93 4.10 7.96 -6.70
CA TRP A 93 4.31 6.53 -6.55
C TRP A 93 5.61 6.27 -5.78
N LEU A 94 5.67 5.12 -5.11
CA LEU A 94 6.89 4.64 -4.47
C LEU A 94 7.99 4.46 -5.54
N PRO A 95 9.18 5.10 -5.43
CA PRO A 95 10.26 4.92 -6.40
C PRO A 95 10.98 3.58 -6.19
N TRP A 96 10.34 2.49 -6.63
CA TRP A 96 10.74 1.12 -6.29
C TRP A 96 12.11 0.72 -6.87
N ILE A 97 12.54 1.28 -8.00
CA ILE A 97 13.89 1.05 -8.57
C ILE A 97 14.93 1.77 -7.73
N THR A 98 14.70 3.04 -7.40
CA THR A 98 15.58 3.83 -6.51
C THR A 98 15.78 3.15 -5.16
N LEU A 99 14.72 2.52 -4.64
CA LEU A 99 14.73 1.83 -3.35
C LEU A 99 15.18 0.36 -3.43
N GLY A 100 15.18 -0.25 -4.61
CA GLY A 100 15.48 -1.67 -4.78
C GLY A 100 14.45 -2.61 -4.13
N VAL A 101 13.17 -2.24 -4.16
CA VAL A 101 12.06 -3.00 -3.53
C VAL A 101 11.05 -3.51 -4.56
N GLY A 102 10.10 -4.32 -4.10
CA GLY A 102 8.94 -4.74 -4.89
C GLY A 102 8.13 -3.54 -5.38
N ASP A 103 7.61 -3.67 -6.59
CA ASP A 103 7.04 -2.57 -7.35
C ASP A 103 5.50 -2.48 -7.24
N ARG A 104 4.87 -3.38 -6.48
CA ARG A 104 3.42 -3.56 -6.43
C ARG A 104 2.93 -4.31 -5.19
N ASP A 105 1.64 -4.16 -4.90
CA ASP A 105 0.89 -5.00 -3.95
C ASP A 105 0.55 -6.39 -4.53
N ALA A 106 -0.10 -7.25 -3.73
CA ALA A 106 -0.51 -8.60 -4.15
C ALA A 106 -1.64 -8.62 -5.20
N TRP A 107 -2.22 -7.47 -5.56
CA TRP A 107 -3.25 -7.31 -6.58
C TRP A 107 -2.73 -6.65 -7.87
N ASN A 108 -1.42 -6.37 -7.96
CA ASN A 108 -0.73 -5.72 -9.08
C ASN A 108 -1.04 -4.23 -9.24
N HIS A 109 -1.26 -3.53 -8.13
CA HIS A 109 -1.34 -2.08 -8.07
C HIS A 109 -0.03 -1.48 -7.57
N ARG A 110 0.36 -0.33 -8.13
CA ARG A 110 1.48 0.46 -7.64
C ARG A 110 1.18 1.03 -6.26
N LEU A 111 2.18 1.05 -5.39
CA LEU A 111 2.09 1.70 -4.09
C LEU A 111 2.21 3.23 -4.26
N ARG A 112 1.36 3.97 -3.54
CA ARG A 112 1.49 5.43 -3.41
C ARG A 112 2.44 5.76 -2.28
N TYR A 113 3.10 6.90 -2.40
CA TYR A 113 4.07 7.39 -1.46
C TYR A 113 3.95 8.91 -1.34
N GLU A 114 3.85 9.39 -0.11
CA GLU A 114 3.94 10.81 0.20
C GLU A 114 4.94 11.03 1.32
N VAL A 115 5.77 12.05 1.17
CA VAL A 115 6.87 12.38 2.07
C VAL A 115 6.86 13.86 2.43
N ASP A 116 7.20 14.15 3.68
CA ASP A 116 7.40 15.51 4.13
C ASP A 116 8.57 16.16 3.35
N PRO A 117 8.35 17.31 2.68
CA PRO A 117 9.40 17.99 1.91
C PRO A 117 10.68 18.24 2.72
N ALA A 118 10.57 18.55 4.02
CA ALA A 118 11.72 18.83 4.88
C ALA A 118 12.65 17.62 5.05
N PHE A 119 12.18 16.41 4.75
CA PHE A 119 12.94 15.16 4.88
C PHE A 119 13.42 14.60 3.55
N SER A 120 12.94 15.10 2.42
CA SER A 120 13.24 14.56 1.08
C SER A 120 14.10 15.49 0.21
N ASN A 121 14.18 16.77 0.55
CA ASN A 121 15.04 17.75 -0.11
C ASN A 121 16.54 17.49 0.13
N ASP A 122 17.39 17.92 -0.80
CA ASP A 122 18.85 17.72 -0.76
C ASP A 122 19.55 18.53 0.35
N GLU A 123 18.87 19.47 1.00
CA GLU A 123 19.35 20.12 2.23
C GLU A 123 19.45 19.14 3.41
N GLY A 124 18.69 18.04 3.32
CA GLY A 124 18.61 16.97 4.29
C GLY A 124 17.99 17.35 5.61
N PHE A 125 18.03 16.39 6.53
CA PHE A 125 17.43 16.52 7.85
C PHE A 125 18.43 16.27 8.98
N ASN A 126 18.15 16.89 10.13
CA ASN A 126 18.75 16.63 11.43
C ASN A 126 17.65 16.58 12.49
N GLU A 127 18.01 16.28 13.75
CA GLU A 127 17.04 16.12 14.85
C GLU A 127 16.20 17.38 15.16
N ALA A 128 16.61 18.55 14.68
CA ALA A 128 15.88 19.81 14.82
C ALA A 128 15.03 20.17 13.57
N THR A 129 15.06 19.35 12.50
CA THR A 129 14.28 19.60 11.29
C THR A 129 12.78 19.55 11.59
N PRO A 130 12.04 20.66 11.38
CA PRO A 130 10.59 20.67 11.55
C PRO A 130 9.90 20.00 10.36
N LEU A 131 8.73 19.41 10.61
CA LEU A 131 7.83 18.95 9.55
C LEU A 131 7.21 20.14 8.82
N THR A 132 6.93 19.96 7.53
CA THR A 132 6.38 20.99 6.62
C THR A 132 5.24 20.49 5.75
N GLY A 133 5.06 19.17 5.63
CA GLY A 133 4.05 18.53 4.78
C GLY A 133 2.68 18.37 5.43
N ASN A 134 2.57 18.51 6.76
CA ASN A 134 1.32 18.34 7.52
C ASN A 134 0.59 17.03 7.21
N ILE A 135 1.33 15.92 7.14
CA ILE A 135 0.74 14.59 6.92
C ILE A 135 0.12 14.10 8.23
N GLU A 136 -1.13 13.67 8.18
CA GLU A 136 -1.93 13.19 9.31
C GLU A 136 -2.62 11.86 8.97
N ILE A 137 -2.69 10.95 9.95
CA ILE A 137 -3.47 9.71 9.82
C ILE A 137 -4.76 9.81 10.64
N CYS A 138 -5.88 9.51 10.00
CA CYS A 138 -7.24 9.65 10.53
C CYS A 138 -7.96 8.28 10.51
N ASP A 139 -8.97 8.11 11.36
CA ASP A 139 -9.81 6.90 11.41
C ASP A 139 -11.07 6.99 10.53
N ALA A 140 -11.29 8.15 9.90
CA ALA A 140 -12.32 8.47 8.92
C ALA A 140 -11.97 9.80 8.22
N SER A 141 -12.56 10.05 7.05
CA SER A 141 -12.32 11.23 6.21
C SER A 141 -12.69 12.57 6.87
N SER A 142 -13.40 12.56 8.00
CA SER A 142 -13.69 13.78 8.77
C SER A 142 -12.50 14.26 9.61
N CYS A 143 -11.50 13.39 9.82
CA CYS A 143 -10.29 13.62 10.59
C CYS A 143 -10.48 14.35 11.93
N ALA A 144 -11.46 13.91 12.72
CA ALA A 144 -11.77 14.56 14.00
C ALA A 144 -10.68 14.36 15.08
N SER A 145 -9.81 13.35 14.93
CA SER A 145 -8.73 13.04 15.88
C SER A 145 -7.52 12.50 15.13
N PRO A 146 -6.73 13.39 14.49
CA PRO A 146 -5.57 12.99 13.70
C PRO A 146 -4.45 12.41 14.58
N VAL A 147 -3.71 11.48 14.01
CA VAL A 147 -2.34 11.14 14.42
C VAL A 147 -1.40 12.04 13.62
N PRO A 148 -0.79 13.07 14.25
CA PRO A 148 0.05 14.03 13.55
C PRO A 148 1.50 13.54 13.46
N ASP A 149 2.36 14.46 13.02
CA ASP A 149 3.81 14.32 12.99
C ASP A 149 4.31 13.16 12.11
N ILE A 150 3.68 12.95 10.96
CA ILE A 150 4.04 11.89 10.02
C ILE A 150 5.12 12.39 9.04
N VAL A 151 6.21 11.64 8.94
CA VAL A 151 7.32 11.95 8.02
C VAL A 151 7.02 11.47 6.61
N TYR A 152 6.41 10.28 6.50
CA TYR A 152 5.94 9.76 5.23
C TYR A 152 4.86 8.68 5.44
N VAL A 153 4.08 8.45 4.40
CA VAL A 153 3.03 7.42 4.33
C VAL A 153 3.16 6.63 3.03
N LEU A 154 2.83 5.35 3.11
CA LEU A 154 2.72 4.42 2.00
C LEU A 154 1.31 3.88 1.96
N VAL A 155 0.71 3.85 0.75
CA VAL A 155 -0.66 3.39 0.55
C VAL A 155 -0.71 2.28 -0.50
N SER A 156 -1.45 1.23 -0.19
CA SER A 156 -1.90 0.20 -1.12
C SER A 156 -3.41 0.29 -1.27
N HIS A 157 -3.92 0.32 -2.50
CA HIS A 157 -5.35 0.44 -2.79
C HIS A 157 -6.16 -0.87 -2.64
N GLY A 158 -5.59 -1.84 -1.93
CA GLY A 158 -6.26 -3.06 -1.55
C GLY A 158 -6.82 -3.93 -2.70
N PRO A 159 -7.72 -4.87 -2.33
CA PRO A 159 -8.40 -5.76 -3.27
C PRO A 159 -9.17 -5.08 -4.40
N ASN A 160 -9.88 -3.99 -4.14
CA ASN A 160 -10.71 -3.33 -5.15
C ASN A 160 -9.85 -2.51 -6.14
N GLY A 161 -8.73 -1.95 -5.66
CA GLY A 161 -7.78 -1.14 -6.41
C GLY A 161 -8.34 0.19 -6.91
N LEU A 162 -9.44 0.70 -6.36
CA LEU A 162 -10.08 1.92 -6.85
C LEU A 162 -9.11 3.09 -6.75
N GLY A 163 -8.99 3.86 -7.83
CA GLY A 163 -8.00 4.94 -7.99
C GLY A 163 -6.57 4.48 -8.27
N ALA A 164 -6.26 3.19 -8.12
CA ALA A 164 -4.90 2.69 -8.26
C ALA A 164 -4.36 2.72 -9.70
N THR A 165 -3.04 2.83 -9.81
CA THR A 165 -2.33 2.67 -11.08
C THR A 165 -1.89 1.22 -11.25
N THR A 166 -2.32 0.61 -12.36
CA THR A 166 -1.87 -0.73 -12.76
C THR A 166 -0.44 -0.70 -13.29
N LEU A 167 0.19 -1.87 -13.41
CA LEU A 167 1.54 -2.00 -13.98
C LEU A 167 1.67 -1.47 -15.41
N GLY A 168 0.57 -1.49 -16.18
CA GLY A 168 0.53 -0.92 -17.52
C GLY A 168 0.37 0.61 -17.54
N GLY A 169 0.42 1.27 -16.39
CA GLY A 169 0.24 2.73 -16.26
C GLY A 169 -1.21 3.20 -16.33
N SER A 170 -2.16 2.29 -16.54
CA SER A 170 -3.59 2.64 -16.59
C SER A 170 -4.15 2.84 -15.19
N GLN A 171 -4.88 3.93 -14.97
CA GLN A 171 -5.58 4.21 -13.73
C GLN A 171 -6.91 3.44 -13.68
N LYS A 172 -7.23 2.86 -12.52
CA LYS A 172 -8.52 2.24 -12.23
C LYS A 172 -9.59 3.31 -11.95
N PRO A 173 -10.89 2.94 -12.03
CA PRO A 173 -11.97 3.85 -11.66
C PRO A 173 -11.76 4.44 -10.26
N LEU A 174 -12.08 5.72 -10.08
CA LEU A 174 -11.98 6.38 -8.79
C LEU A 174 -12.96 5.77 -7.77
N PRO A 175 -12.60 5.74 -6.48
CA PRO A 175 -13.51 5.32 -5.44
C PRO A 175 -14.63 6.33 -5.25
N THR A 176 -15.74 5.86 -4.67
CA THR A 176 -16.87 6.71 -4.26
C THR A 176 -16.89 6.93 -2.75
N SER A 177 -16.13 6.12 -1.98
CA SER A 177 -16.00 6.29 -0.54
C SER A 177 -15.19 7.54 -0.24
N ALA A 178 -15.65 8.35 0.72
CA ALA A 178 -14.88 9.49 1.19
C ALA A 178 -13.54 9.05 1.82
N ASP A 179 -13.54 7.90 2.49
CA ASP A 179 -12.33 7.36 3.15
C ASP A 179 -11.27 6.91 2.13
N GLU A 180 -11.65 6.27 1.03
CA GLU A 180 -10.70 5.90 -0.04
C GLU A 180 -10.30 7.09 -0.92
N LEU A 181 -11.18 8.10 -1.06
CA LEU A 181 -10.85 9.34 -1.77
C LEU A 181 -9.76 10.13 -1.03
N ALA A 182 -9.83 10.19 0.31
CA ALA A 182 -8.81 10.83 1.13
C ALA A 182 -7.41 10.19 0.94
N ASN A 183 -7.36 8.89 0.62
CA ASN A 183 -6.10 8.20 0.34
C ASN A 183 -5.54 8.45 -1.07
N LEU A 184 -6.20 9.28 -1.89
CA LEU A 184 -5.83 9.56 -3.28
C LEU A 184 -5.54 11.03 -3.58
N ASP A 185 -6.14 11.97 -2.84
CA ASP A 185 -6.16 13.39 -3.19
C ASP A 185 -4.88 14.17 -2.82
N ALA A 186 -4.00 13.56 -2.02
CA ALA A 186 -2.71 14.12 -1.62
C ALA A 186 -2.82 15.47 -0.90
N ASP A 187 -3.85 15.63 -0.06
CA ASP A 187 -4.05 16.83 0.77
C ASP A 187 -3.36 16.75 2.15
N GLY A 188 -2.68 15.64 2.43
CA GLY A 188 -2.01 15.33 3.71
C GLY A 188 -2.85 14.51 4.69
N ASN A 189 -4.16 14.35 4.46
CA ASN A 189 -5.06 13.59 5.35
C ASN A 189 -5.29 12.18 4.82
N TYR A 190 -4.71 11.20 5.50
CA TYR A 190 -4.83 9.80 5.10
C TYR A 190 -5.74 9.03 6.05
N VAL A 191 -6.62 8.19 5.54
CA VAL A 191 -7.53 7.37 6.34
C VAL A 191 -6.99 5.95 6.48
N SER A 192 -6.87 5.47 7.72
CA SER A 192 -6.51 4.10 8.05
C SER A 192 -7.40 3.54 9.16
N HIS A 193 -8.17 2.49 8.85
CA HIS A 193 -8.93 1.73 9.83
C HIS A 193 -9.15 0.28 9.39
N GLU A 194 -9.51 -0.60 10.34
CA GLU A 194 -9.98 -1.94 10.00
C GLU A 194 -11.27 -1.87 9.17
N ARG A 195 -11.50 -2.85 8.30
CA ARG A 195 -12.76 -2.96 7.55
C ARG A 195 -13.92 -3.11 8.54
N ARG A 196 -14.84 -2.14 8.55
CA ARG A 196 -16.02 -2.15 9.42
C ARG A 196 -17.21 -2.84 8.73
N ALA A 197 -18.11 -3.43 9.51
CA ALA A 197 -19.33 -4.03 8.97
C ALA A 197 -20.26 -2.94 8.40
N GLY A 198 -20.61 -3.05 7.11
CA GLY A 198 -21.40 -2.03 6.39
C GLY A 198 -20.55 -0.95 5.71
N ASP A 199 -19.23 -0.99 5.88
CA ASP A 199 -18.25 -0.05 5.34
C ASP A 199 -17.63 -0.59 4.05
N THR A 200 -18.51 -0.96 3.12
CA THR A 200 -18.12 -1.28 1.74
C THR A 200 -18.16 0.02 0.95
N PRO A 201 -17.05 0.50 0.38
CA PRO A 201 -16.00 -0.33 -0.24
C PRO A 201 -14.61 -0.35 0.43
N TYR A 202 -14.34 0.36 1.53
CA TYR A 202 -12.98 0.61 2.05
C TYR A 202 -12.15 -0.67 2.22
N ASP A 203 -11.02 -0.72 1.51
CA ASP A 203 -10.05 -1.82 1.61
C ASP A 203 -8.58 -1.41 1.44
N ASP A 204 -8.31 -0.11 1.46
CA ASP A 204 -6.96 0.45 1.44
C ASP A 204 -6.15 -0.03 2.65
N MET A 205 -4.85 -0.21 2.44
CA MET A 205 -3.89 -0.66 3.44
C MET A 205 -2.73 0.33 3.50
N LEU A 206 -2.47 0.88 4.69
CA LEU A 206 -1.47 1.93 4.88
C LEU A 206 -0.37 1.49 5.84
N THR A 207 0.84 2.02 5.63
CA THR A 207 1.87 2.05 6.66
C THR A 207 2.55 3.42 6.64
N TRP A 208 2.97 3.91 7.81
CA TRP A 208 3.56 5.25 7.95
C TRP A 208 4.65 5.23 9.00
N VAL A 209 5.45 6.30 9.01
CA VAL A 209 6.45 6.54 10.06
C VAL A 209 6.28 7.94 10.60
N SER A 210 6.02 8.05 11.91
CA SER A 210 6.00 9.32 12.62
C SER A 210 7.42 9.83 12.91
N LEU A 211 7.56 11.12 13.19
CA LEU A 211 8.83 11.77 13.51
C LEU A 211 9.53 11.10 14.71
N SER A 212 8.77 10.79 15.76
CA SER A 212 9.25 10.07 16.96
C SER A 212 9.79 8.67 16.67
N GLN A 213 9.30 8.07 15.59
CA GLN A 213 9.66 6.75 15.10
C GLN A 213 10.77 6.79 14.05
N PHE A 214 10.95 7.92 13.39
CA PHE A 214 11.87 8.11 12.28
C PHE A 214 13.31 8.22 12.76
N PHE A 215 13.64 9.19 13.61
CA PHE A 215 15.04 9.43 14.01
C PHE A 215 15.73 8.25 14.69
N PRO A 216 15.11 7.50 15.63
CA PRO A 216 15.75 6.33 16.21
C PRO A 216 16.09 5.26 15.16
N ARG A 217 15.33 5.22 14.06
CA ARG A 217 15.63 4.36 12.93
C ARG A 217 16.63 5.03 12.01
N ALA A 218 16.37 6.18 11.40
CA ALA A 218 17.28 6.80 10.44
C ALA A 218 18.69 7.05 11.02
N CYS A 219 18.77 7.39 12.31
CA CYS A 219 19.96 7.92 12.97
C CYS A 219 20.20 7.27 14.35
N PRO A 220 20.53 5.97 14.45
CA PRO A 220 20.67 5.29 15.74
C PRO A 220 21.83 5.82 16.59
N ALA A 221 22.82 6.47 15.97
CA ALA A 221 23.94 7.13 16.65
C ALA A 221 23.77 8.66 16.73
N GLY A 222 22.58 9.18 16.40
CA GLY A 222 22.27 10.60 16.29
C GLY A 222 22.50 11.17 14.89
N CYS A 223 21.76 12.23 14.58
CA CYS A 223 21.94 13.05 13.37
C CYS A 223 22.18 14.50 13.77
N LEU A 224 23.47 14.89 13.79
CA LEU A 224 23.93 16.26 14.05
C LEU A 224 23.85 17.12 12.80
#